data_AF-A0A2G9NKD6-F1
#
_entry.id   AF-A0A2G9NKD6-F1
#
_cell.length_a   1.000
_cell.length_b   1.000
_cell.length_c   1.000
_cell.angle_alpha   90.00
_cell.angle_beta   90.00
_cell.angle_gamma   90.00
#
_symmetry.space_group_name_H-M   'P 1'
#
loop_
_entity.id
_entity.type
_entity.pdbx_description
1 polymer ?
#
loop_
_entity_poly.entity_id
_entity_poly.type
_entity_poly.pdbx_seq_one_letter_code
_entity_poly.pdbx_strand_id
1 'polypeptide(L)'
;MVKKELNIKNKQEELLKLQIFENQVSQYEEQLRIIEQQINELGQLKTDLEFLEKSKEDEIFSEFGKGIYIKSVVKKQLLVDVGSKVLVPKTFNEIKEVVDSQIEKFDKIKPEILNQIESINQELDKIINEK
;
A
#
# COMPACT_ATOMS: atom_id res chain seq x y z
N MET A 1 16.70 14.23 48.41
CA MET A 1 15.32 14.10 47.87
C MET A 1 15.26 14.53 46.41
N VAL A 2 15.76 15.73 46.05
CA VAL A 2 15.79 16.26 44.66
C VAL A 2 16.37 15.30 43.59
N LYS A 3 17.50 14.61 43.85
CA LYS A 3 18.08 13.64 42.89
C LYS A 3 17.19 12.41 42.62
N LYS A 4 16.33 12.03 43.56
CA LYS A 4 15.44 10.87 43.45
C LYS A 4 14.21 11.21 42.61
N GLU A 5 13.68 12.42 42.77
CA GLU A 5 12.58 12.95 41.94
C GLU A 5 13.01 13.18 40.49
N LEU A 6 14.23 13.72 40.26
CA LEU A 6 14.77 13.91 38.91
C LEU A 6 14.93 12.57 38.16
N ASN A 7 15.38 11.52 38.83
CA ASN A 7 15.55 10.18 38.25
C ASN A 7 14.20 9.52 37.92
N ILE A 8 13.17 9.72 38.75
CA ILE A 8 11.81 9.22 38.47
C ILE A 8 11.20 9.93 37.26
N LYS A 9 11.40 11.25 37.15
CA LYS A 9 10.90 12.03 36.01
C LYS A 9 11.54 11.59 34.68
N ASN A 10 12.85 11.38 34.65
CA ASN A 10 13.54 10.91 33.45
C ASN A 10 13.03 9.53 32.98
N LYS A 11 12.79 8.60 33.93
CA LYS A 11 12.22 7.28 33.59
C LYS A 11 10.80 7.34 33.05
N GLN A 12 9.99 8.29 33.53
CA GLN A 12 8.63 8.50 33.00
C GLN A 12 8.67 9.09 31.59
N GLU A 13 9.60 10.01 31.33
CA GLU A 13 9.81 10.57 29.99
C GLU A 13 10.32 9.52 29.00
N GLU A 14 11.23 8.64 29.41
CA GLU A 14 11.70 7.50 28.60
C GLU A 14 10.56 6.53 28.29
N LEU A 15 9.76 6.15 29.29
CA LEU A 15 8.61 5.28 29.08
C LEU A 15 7.59 5.86 28.09
N LEU A 16 7.33 7.17 28.18
CA LEU A 16 6.44 7.84 27.24
C LEU A 16 7.01 7.85 25.81
N LYS A 17 8.32 8.09 25.66
CA LYS A 17 8.99 8.02 24.35
C LYS A 17 8.92 6.63 23.74
N LEU A 18 9.15 5.57 24.53
CA LEU A 18 9.01 4.18 24.08
C LEU A 18 7.61 3.93 23.51
N GLN A 19 6.56 4.33 24.24
CA GLN A 19 5.18 4.16 23.79
C GLN A 19 4.89 4.93 22.48
N ILE A 20 5.42 6.13 22.32
CA ILE A 20 5.24 6.92 21.10
C ILE A 20 5.92 6.22 19.91
N PHE A 21 7.16 5.76 20.10
CA PHE A 21 7.92 5.07 19.07
C PHE A 21 7.31 3.73 18.67
N GLU A 22 6.82 2.93 19.63
CA GLU A 22 6.08 1.70 19.33
C GLU A 22 4.85 1.96 18.47
N ASN A 23 4.08 3.01 18.78
CA ASN A 23 2.92 3.41 17.97
C ASN A 23 3.33 3.85 16.56
N GLN A 24 4.43 4.60 16.43
CA GLN A 24 4.93 5.04 15.12
C GLN A 24 5.40 3.86 14.26
N VAL A 25 6.16 2.92 14.83
CA VAL A 25 6.58 1.70 14.13
C VAL A 25 5.37 0.93 13.64
N SER A 26 4.36 0.71 14.49
CA SER A 26 3.13 0.01 14.11
C SER A 26 2.39 0.71 12.97
N GLN A 27 2.34 2.05 12.95
CA GLN A 27 1.74 2.81 11.85
C GLN A 27 2.51 2.65 10.54
N TYR A 28 3.85 2.63 10.58
CA TYR A 28 4.68 2.42 9.40
C TYR A 28 4.58 0.99 8.87
N GLU A 29 4.53 -0.01 9.74
CA GLU A 29 4.30 -1.41 9.35
C GLU A 29 2.94 -1.58 8.66
N GLU A 30 1.89 -0.90 9.14
CA GLU A 30 0.59 -0.94 8.49
C GLU A 30 0.60 -0.26 7.12
N GLN A 31 1.26 0.89 6.99
CA GLN A 31 1.44 1.55 5.69
C GLN A 31 2.19 0.64 4.71
N LEU A 32 3.24 -0.06 5.17
CA LEU A 32 3.99 -1.01 4.35
C LEU A 32 3.10 -2.16 3.87
N ARG A 33 2.28 -2.73 4.77
CA ARG A 33 1.33 -3.81 4.43
C ARG A 33 0.32 -3.36 3.37
N ILE A 34 -0.24 -2.15 3.51
CA ILE A 34 -1.17 -1.58 2.53
C ILE A 34 -0.48 -1.41 1.17
N ILE A 35 0.74 -0.88 1.14
CA ILE A 35 1.51 -0.71 -0.09
C ILE A 35 1.75 -2.06 -0.78
N GLU A 36 2.13 -3.09 -0.02
CA GLU A 36 2.34 -4.44 -0.55
C GLU A 36 1.07 -5.04 -1.14
N GLN A 37 -0.06 -4.86 -0.46
CA GLN A 37 -1.35 -5.26 -0.98
C GLN A 37 -1.68 -4.53 -2.29
N GLN A 38 -1.46 -3.22 -2.37
CA GLN A 38 -1.71 -2.44 -3.59
C GLN A 38 -0.82 -2.88 -4.76
N ILE A 39 0.46 -3.17 -4.52
CA ILE A 39 1.35 -3.71 -5.55
C ILE A 39 0.82 -5.06 -6.06
N ASN A 40 0.37 -5.95 -5.17
CA ASN A 40 -0.17 -7.25 -5.56
C ASN A 40 -1.47 -7.12 -6.37
N GLU A 41 -2.39 -6.25 -5.94
CA GLU A 41 -3.64 -5.97 -6.66
C GLU A 41 -3.37 -5.41 -8.06
N LEU A 42 -2.42 -4.48 -8.19
CA LEU A 42 -1.98 -3.91 -9.47
C LEU A 42 -1.31 -4.97 -10.37
N GLY A 43 -0.50 -5.86 -9.79
CA GLY A 43 0.11 -6.98 -10.51
C GLY A 43 -0.92 -7.99 -11.03
N GLN A 44 -1.96 -8.28 -10.24
CA GLN A 44 -3.08 -9.11 -10.67
C GLN A 44 -3.86 -8.43 -11.81
N LEU A 45 -4.16 -7.13 -11.67
CA LEU A 45 -4.83 -6.37 -12.72
C LEU A 45 -4.06 -6.41 -14.05
N LYS A 46 -2.73 -6.28 -14.02
CA LYS A 46 -1.90 -6.39 -15.23
C LYS A 46 -2.04 -7.77 -15.89
N THR A 47 -2.04 -8.83 -15.08
CA THR A 47 -2.25 -10.21 -15.56
C THR A 47 -3.63 -10.40 -16.19
N ASP A 48 -4.67 -9.87 -15.55
CA ASP A 48 -6.05 -9.94 -16.05
C ASP A 48 -6.22 -9.16 -17.36
N LEU A 49 -5.58 -7.98 -17.46
CA LEU A 49 -5.56 -7.18 -18.69
C LEU A 49 -4.88 -7.92 -19.84
N GLU A 50 -3.77 -8.63 -19.58
CA GLU A 50 -3.12 -9.45 -20.59
C GLU A 50 -3.98 -10.61 -21.05
N PHE A 51 -4.66 -11.28 -20.12
CA PHE A 51 -5.60 -12.35 -20.44
C PHE A 51 -6.74 -11.83 -21.33
N LEU A 52 -7.35 -10.70 -20.97
CA LEU A 52 -8.43 -10.09 -21.72
C LEU A 52 -7.99 -9.62 -23.12
N GLU A 53 -6.78 -9.07 -23.23
CA GLU A 53 -6.21 -8.65 -24.51
C GLU A 53 -6.02 -9.84 -25.46
N LYS A 54 -5.40 -10.92 -24.95
CA LYS A 54 -5.07 -12.14 -25.71
C LYS A 54 -6.27 -13.04 -25.99
N SER A 55 -7.35 -12.91 -25.21
CA SER A 55 -8.58 -13.69 -25.41
C SER A 55 -9.14 -13.46 -26.82
N LYS A 56 -9.45 -14.56 -27.51
CA LYS A 56 -10.20 -14.54 -28.78
C LYS A 56 -11.71 -14.70 -28.56
N GLU A 57 -12.11 -15.03 -27.33
CA GLU A 57 -13.50 -15.12 -26.94
C GLU A 57 -14.02 -13.72 -26.64
N ASP A 58 -15.04 -13.31 -27.38
CA ASP A 58 -15.74 -12.04 -27.16
C ASP A 58 -16.95 -12.23 -26.26
N GLU A 59 -17.30 -13.45 -25.86
CA GLU A 59 -18.42 -13.75 -24.98
C GLU A 59 -17.93 -14.06 -23.55
N ILE A 60 -18.53 -13.40 -22.56
CA ILE A 60 -18.26 -13.63 -21.13
C ILE A 60 -19.56 -13.81 -20.35
N PHE A 61 -19.47 -14.42 -19.17
CA PHE A 61 -20.52 -14.33 -18.16
C PHE A 61 -20.22 -13.19 -17.20
N SER A 62 -21.09 -12.20 -17.15
CA SER A 62 -21.00 -11.07 -16.23
C SER A 62 -22.00 -11.28 -15.10
N GLU A 63 -21.56 -11.09 -13.85
CA GLU A 63 -22.47 -11.11 -12.72
C GLU A 63 -23.39 -9.89 -12.77
N PHE A 64 -24.70 -10.13 -12.78
CA PHE A 64 -25.74 -9.10 -12.72
C PHE A 64 -26.18 -8.82 -11.27
N GLY A 65 -25.99 -9.80 -10.38
CA GLY A 65 -26.16 -9.67 -8.92
C GLY A 65 -26.81 -10.88 -8.27
N LYS A 66 -26.55 -11.08 -6.97
CA LYS A 66 -27.06 -12.22 -6.17
C LYS A 66 -26.73 -13.59 -6.80
N GLY A 67 -25.56 -13.72 -7.43
CA GLY A 67 -25.17 -14.94 -8.14
C GLY A 67 -25.90 -15.21 -9.45
N ILE A 68 -26.64 -14.23 -9.99
CA ILE A 68 -27.23 -14.30 -11.34
C ILE A 68 -26.19 -13.80 -12.34
N TYR A 69 -25.96 -14.57 -13.40
CA TYR A 69 -25.00 -14.26 -14.46
C TYR A 69 -25.71 -14.09 -15.80
N ILE A 70 -25.26 -13.12 -16.59
CA ILE A 70 -25.75 -12.87 -17.95
C ILE A 70 -24.61 -13.11 -18.95
N LYS A 71 -24.94 -13.80 -20.05
CA LYS A 71 -24.03 -13.95 -21.18
C LYS A 71 -23.95 -12.61 -21.91
N SER A 72 -22.75 -12.07 -22.06
CA SER A 72 -22.49 -10.73 -22.57
C SER A 72 -21.38 -10.74 -23.62
N VAL A 73 -21.42 -9.81 -24.57
CA VAL A 73 -20.35 -9.60 -25.55
C VAL A 73 -19.45 -8.46 -25.09
N VAL A 74 -18.15 -8.72 -24.96
CA VAL A 74 -17.16 -7.74 -24.54
C VAL A 74 -16.70 -6.92 -25.74
N LYS A 75 -16.89 -5.60 -25.64
CA LYS A 75 -16.16 -4.65 -26.49
C LYS A 75 -14.89 -4.26 -25.78
N LYS A 76 -13.73 -4.47 -26.41
CA LYS A 76 -12.40 -4.18 -25.86
C LYS A 76 -12.06 -2.67 -25.83
N GLN A 77 -13.05 -1.81 -25.60
CA GLN A 77 -12.87 -0.38 -25.38
C GLN A 77 -12.83 -0.11 -23.88
N LEU A 78 -11.67 0.26 -23.37
CA LEU A 78 -11.44 0.45 -21.94
C LEU A 78 -11.55 1.94 -21.57
N LEU A 79 -12.16 2.21 -20.43
CA LEU A 79 -12.26 3.54 -19.83
C LEU A 79 -11.52 3.52 -18.49
N VAL A 80 -10.72 4.56 -18.24
CA VAL A 80 -10.00 4.73 -16.97
C VAL A 80 -10.47 6.01 -16.30
N ASP A 81 -10.76 5.92 -15.01
CA ASP A 81 -11.00 7.09 -14.16
C ASP A 81 -9.66 7.75 -13.81
N VAL A 82 -9.50 9.02 -14.21
CA VAL A 82 -8.30 9.82 -13.92
C VAL A 82 -8.51 10.80 -12.76
N GLY A 83 -9.61 10.66 -12.04
CA GLY A 83 -10.01 11.53 -10.93
C GLY A 83 -11.22 12.40 -11.27
N SER A 84 -11.93 12.85 -10.23
CA SER A 84 -13.17 13.65 -10.36
C SER A 84 -14.24 12.98 -11.24
N LYS A 85 -14.22 11.64 -11.34
CA LYS A 85 -15.07 10.83 -12.23
C LYS A 85 -14.91 11.14 -13.71
N VAL A 86 -13.76 11.67 -14.11
CA VAL A 86 -13.44 11.90 -15.52
C VAL A 86 -12.95 10.57 -16.10
N LEU A 87 -13.71 10.03 -17.05
CA LEU A 87 -13.39 8.78 -17.74
C LEU A 87 -12.73 9.07 -19.09
N VAL A 88 -11.54 8.52 -19.30
CA VAL A 88 -10.78 8.68 -20.55
C VAL A 88 -10.60 7.32 -21.21
N PRO A 89 -10.85 7.20 -22.53
CA PRO A 89 -10.54 5.97 -23.25
C PRO A 89 -9.04 5.72 -23.28
N LYS A 90 -8.63 4.48 -22.98
CA LYS A 90 -7.24 4.05 -23.05
C LYS A 90 -7.13 2.67 -23.68
N THR A 91 -5.98 2.41 -24.30
CA THR A 91 -5.58 1.11 -24.82
C THR A 91 -5.04 0.22 -23.70
N PHE A 92 -4.98 -1.10 -23.92
CA PHE A 92 -4.36 -2.03 -22.97
C PHE A 92 -2.92 -1.63 -22.62
N ASN A 93 -2.11 -1.23 -23.60
CA ASN A 93 -0.73 -0.82 -23.36
C ASN A 93 -0.63 0.43 -22.49
N GLU A 94 -1.42 1.48 -22.78
CA GLU A 94 -1.43 2.69 -21.95
C GLU A 94 -1.86 2.40 -20.50
N ILE A 95 -2.81 1.47 -20.30
CA ILE A 95 -3.24 1.10 -18.95
C ILE A 95 -2.13 0.33 -18.23
N LYS A 96 -1.46 -0.60 -18.90
CA LYS A 96 -0.32 -1.33 -18.33
C LYS A 96 0.81 -0.39 -17.95
N GLU A 97 1.12 0.62 -18.77
CA GLU A 97 2.11 1.64 -18.44
C GLU A 97 1.71 2.47 -17.20
N VAL A 98 0.43 2.81 -17.07
CA VAL A 98 -0.11 3.50 -15.88
C VAL A 98 0.02 2.63 -14.63
N VAL A 99 -0.29 1.34 -14.75
CA VAL A 99 -0.16 0.35 -13.66
C VAL A 99 1.31 0.19 -13.26
N ASP A 100 2.21 0.02 -14.22
CA ASP A 100 3.66 -0.12 -13.97
C ASP A 100 4.23 1.14 -13.28
N SER A 101 3.81 2.33 -13.72
CA SER A 101 4.21 3.59 -13.07
C SER A 101 3.71 3.69 -11.62
N GLN A 102 2.52 3.15 -11.31
CA GLN A 102 2.02 3.14 -9.94
C GLN A 102 2.79 2.15 -9.05
N ILE A 103 3.05 0.94 -9.55
CA ILE A 103 3.88 -0.05 -8.86
C ILE A 103 5.27 0.54 -8.57
N GLU A 104 5.91 1.17 -9.56
CA GLU A 104 7.24 1.76 -9.39
C GLU A 104 7.25 2.88 -8.34
N LYS A 105 6.18 3.69 -8.26
CA LYS A 105 6.04 4.70 -7.19
C LYS A 105 5.93 4.07 -5.82
N PHE A 106 5.15 3.00 -5.69
CA PHE A 106 5.02 2.27 -4.44
C PHE A 106 6.35 1.64 -4.03
N ASP A 107 7.05 0.97 -4.94
CA ASP A 107 8.37 0.37 -4.69
C ASP A 107 9.42 1.40 -4.25
N LYS A 108 9.32 2.64 -4.75
CA LYS A 108 10.18 3.76 -4.30
C LYS A 108 9.87 4.24 -2.89
N ILE A 109 8.62 4.14 -2.44
CA ILE A 109 8.19 4.58 -1.09
C ILE A 109 8.53 3.54 -0.02
N LYS A 110 8.47 2.23 -0.34
CA LYS A 110 8.83 1.15 0.60
C LYS A 110 10.16 1.36 1.35
N PRO A 111 11.29 1.66 0.69
CA PRO A 111 12.55 1.87 1.38
C PRO A 111 12.52 3.11 2.29
N GLU A 112 11.75 4.15 1.96
CA GLU A 112 11.60 5.32 2.83
C GLU A 112 10.93 4.93 4.15
N ILE A 113 9.86 4.13 4.10
CA ILE A 113 9.16 3.63 5.29
C ILE A 113 10.06 2.70 6.11
N LEU A 114 10.77 1.78 5.46
CA LEU A 114 11.70 0.87 6.14
C LEU A 114 12.82 1.64 6.86
N ASN A 115 13.35 2.70 6.24
CA ASN A 115 14.36 3.56 6.86
C ASN A 115 13.79 4.30 8.08
N GLN A 116 12.51 4.73 8.06
CA GLN A 116 11.88 5.34 9.24
C GLN A 116 11.76 4.34 10.40
N ILE A 117 11.35 3.09 10.11
CA ILE A 117 11.27 2.02 11.12
C ILE A 117 12.67 1.75 11.69
N GLU A 118 13.68 1.60 10.84
CA GLU A 118 15.06 1.37 11.29
C GLU A 118 15.58 2.52 12.15
N SER A 119 15.34 3.77 11.74
CA SER A 119 15.74 4.94 12.52
C SER A 119 15.07 4.97 13.90
N ILE A 120 13.80 4.60 14.01
CA ILE A 120 13.10 4.53 15.30
C ILE A 120 13.67 3.40 16.16
N ASN A 121 13.92 2.23 15.57
CA ASN A 121 14.51 1.09 16.28
C ASN A 121 15.90 1.42 16.84
N GLN A 122 16.73 2.15 16.09
CA GLN A 122 18.03 2.63 16.59
C GLN A 122 17.89 3.58 17.78
N GLU A 123 16.87 4.44 17.80
CA GLU A 123 16.59 5.32 18.95
C GLU A 123 16.04 4.54 20.15
N LEU A 124 15.19 3.53 19.91
CA LEU A 124 14.71 2.61 20.94
C LEU A 124 15.87 1.85 21.61
N ASP A 125 16.80 1.33 20.80
CA ASP A 125 17.97 0.60 21.29
C ASP A 125 18.87 1.48 22.18
N LYS A 126 19.02 2.77 21.87
CA LYS A 126 19.76 3.71 22.73
C LYS A 126 19.09 3.87 24.09
N ILE A 127 17.77 4.06 24.12
CA ILE A 127 17.01 4.21 25.38
C ILE A 127 17.10 2.94 26.23
N ILE A 128 17.09 1.75 25.60
CA ILE A 128 17.15 0.46 26.30
C ILE A 128 18.56 0.14 26.79
N ASN A 129 19.59 0.48 26.00
CA ASN A 129 21.00 0.13 26.26
C ASN A 129 21.79 1.20 27.03
N GLU A 130 21.27 2.42 27.25
CA GLU A 130 21.84 3.40 28.20
C GLU A 130 21.70 3.01 29.69
N LYS A 131 21.64 1.70 29.99
CA LYS A 131 21.64 1.13 31.35
C LYS A 131 23.04 1.01 31.95
#